data_AF-A0A7H4MG88-F1
#
_entry.id   AF-A0A7H4MG88-F1
#
_cell.length_a   1.000
_cell.length_b   1.000
_cell.length_c   1.000
_cell.angle_alpha   90.00
_cell.angle_beta   90.00
_cell.angle_gamma   90.00
#
_symmetry.space_group_name_H-M   'P 1'
#
loop_
_entity.id
_entity.type
_entity.pdbx_description
1 polymer ?
#
loop_
_entity_poly.entity_id
_entity_poly.type
_entity_poly.pdbx_seq_one_letter_code
_entity_poly.pdbx_strand_id
1 'polypeptide(L)'
;MAGRSFLVSSPQENNRRLLQRALKLPQVSDGVIQGKSVRLILKKDARIEEVQQHGDMPPLQVADTAPRFEDAFIDLLGGAGTAESPLGAIIHRVDGSKDETVIEAQSLTKKFGDFAATDHVDFQVKRGEIFGLLGPNGAGKSTTFKMMCGLLVPTSGKALVLGDGS
;
A
#
# COMPACT_ATOMS: atom_id res chain seq x y z
N MET A 1 11.66 15.37 2.25
CA MET A 1 11.91 13.91 2.15
C MET A 1 13.37 13.58 1.90
N ALA A 2 14.16 14.44 1.24
CA ALA A 2 15.60 14.23 1.17
C ALA A 2 16.18 14.02 2.59
N GLY A 3 17.03 12.99 2.75
CA GLY A 3 17.68 12.65 4.02
C GLY A 3 16.85 11.83 5.01
N ARG A 4 15.71 11.24 4.61
CA ARG A 4 14.86 10.40 5.49
C ARG A 4 14.65 8.96 5.03
N SER A 5 15.12 8.62 3.84
CA SER A 5 15.01 7.27 3.28
C SER A 5 16.37 6.59 3.30
N PHE A 6 16.44 5.43 3.95
CA PHE A 6 17.68 4.68 4.11
C PHE A 6 17.47 3.22 3.71
N LEU A 7 18.48 2.61 3.10
CA LEU A 7 18.58 1.16 2.98
C LEU A 7 19.41 0.64 4.14
N VAL A 8 18.84 -0.25 4.94
CA VAL A 8 19.50 -0.88 6.08
C VAL A 8 19.55 -2.38 5.93
N SER A 9 20.63 -3.00 6.37
CA SER A 9 20.75 -4.45 6.52
C SER A 9 21.49 -4.76 7.80
N SER A 10 21.31 -5.96 8.34
CA SER A 10 22.09 -6.43 9.48
C SER A 10 22.76 -7.76 9.12
N PRO A 11 24.03 -7.97 9.48
CA PRO A 11 24.67 -9.27 9.35
C PRO A 11 24.14 -10.28 10.38
N GLN A 12 23.44 -9.82 11.43
CA GLN A 12 23.01 -10.66 12.56
C GLN A 12 21.58 -11.20 12.42
N GLU A 13 20.76 -10.65 11.52
CA GLU A 13 19.40 -11.12 11.32
C GLU A 13 18.87 -10.86 9.90
N ASN A 14 17.79 -11.56 9.55
CA ASN A 14 17.15 -11.40 8.25
C ASN A 14 16.27 -10.13 8.17
N ASN A 15 16.00 -9.69 6.93
CA ASN A 15 15.25 -8.46 6.65
C ASN A 15 13.82 -8.46 7.21
N ARG A 16 13.18 -9.62 7.34
CA ARG A 16 11.82 -9.69 7.90
C ARG A 16 11.82 -9.35 9.39
N ARG A 17 12.75 -9.93 10.15
CA ARG A 17 12.89 -9.66 11.59
C ARG A 17 13.35 -8.23 11.83
N LEU A 18 14.30 -7.76 11.03
CA LEU A 18 14.79 -6.38 11.08
C LEU A 18 13.67 -5.37 10.82
N LEU A 19 12.85 -5.58 9.78
CA LEU A 19 11.72 -4.72 9.48
C LEU A 19 10.69 -4.69 10.62
N GLN A 20 10.30 -5.86 11.14
CA GLN A 20 9.35 -5.95 12.26
C GLN A 20 9.84 -5.22 13.51
N ARG A 21 11.15 -5.15 13.72
CA ARG A 21 11.74 -4.47 14.87
C ARG A 21 11.83 -2.96 14.63
N ALA A 22 12.31 -2.55 13.46
CA ALA A 22 12.40 -1.15 13.07
C ALA A 22 11.03 -0.46 13.10
N LEU A 23 9.95 -1.12 12.63
CA LEU A 23 8.59 -0.57 12.64
C LEU A 23 8.02 -0.30 14.04
N LYS A 24 8.64 -0.81 15.11
CA LYS A 24 8.23 -0.53 16.49
C LYS A 24 8.89 0.74 17.04
N LEU A 25 9.92 1.25 16.36
CA LEU A 25 10.67 2.40 16.84
C LEU A 25 9.90 3.69 16.58
N PRO A 26 9.85 4.63 17.54
CA PRO A 26 9.16 5.90 17.36
C PRO A 26 9.79 6.78 16.28
N GLN A 27 11.06 6.56 15.93
CA GLN A 27 11.79 7.27 14.88
C GLN A 27 11.38 6.85 13.47
N VAL A 28 10.86 5.63 13.32
CA VAL A 28 10.51 5.04 12.03
C VAL A 28 9.06 5.38 11.71
N SER A 29 8.84 5.92 10.52
CA SER A 29 7.51 6.20 9.98
C SER A 29 6.95 4.97 9.27
N ASP A 30 7.76 4.31 8.45
CA ASP A 30 7.39 3.08 7.75
C ASP A 30 8.66 2.35 7.25
N GLY A 31 8.48 1.14 6.72
CA GLY A 31 9.55 0.39 6.09
C GLY A 31 9.07 -0.77 5.24
N VAL A 32 9.90 -1.17 4.28
CA VAL A 32 9.60 -2.27 3.35
C VAL A 32 10.86 -3.06 3.04
N ILE A 33 10.72 -4.36 2.78
CA ILE A 33 11.84 -5.18 2.30
C ILE A 33 12.10 -4.82 0.82
N GLN A 34 13.33 -4.44 0.50
CA GLN A 34 13.78 -4.11 -0.84
C GLN A 34 15.05 -4.89 -1.19
N GLY A 35 14.86 -5.99 -1.93
CA GLY A 35 15.96 -6.87 -2.31
C GLY A 35 16.69 -7.42 -1.09
N LYS A 36 17.97 -7.12 -0.96
CA LYS A 36 18.84 -7.58 0.15
C LYS A 36 18.82 -6.65 1.37
N SER A 37 18.07 -5.56 1.33
CA SER A 37 17.99 -4.59 2.42
C SER A 37 16.54 -4.33 2.84
N VAL A 38 16.38 -3.66 3.97
CA VAL A 38 15.13 -3.04 4.42
C VAL A 38 15.24 -1.56 4.10
N ARG A 39 14.27 -1.02 3.35
CA ARG A 39 14.11 0.41 3.19
C ARG A 39 13.36 0.94 4.41
N LEU A 40 13.92 1.92 5.10
CA LEU A 40 13.27 2.63 6.20
C LEU A 40 12.98 4.07 5.80
N ILE A 41 11.82 4.55 6.21
CA ILE A 41 11.41 5.94 6.11
C ILE A 41 11.36 6.48 7.53
N LEU A 42 12.17 7.48 7.84
CA LEU A 42 12.19 8.11 9.16
C LEU A 42 11.17 9.23 9.27
N LYS A 43 10.70 9.49 10.49
CA LYS A 43 9.89 10.68 10.80
C LYS A 43 10.70 11.96 10.56
N LYS A 44 10.01 13.08 10.38
CA LYS A 44 10.61 14.37 10.00
C LYS A 44 11.76 14.82 10.91
N ASP A 45 11.63 14.58 12.21
CA ASP A 45 12.58 15.04 13.23
C ASP A 45 13.55 13.95 13.69
N ALA A 46 13.51 12.77 13.08
CA ALA A 46 14.33 11.63 13.46
C ALA A 46 15.57 11.50 12.57
N ARG A 47 16.67 11.02 13.16
CA ARG A 47 17.93 10.76 12.46
C ARG A 47 18.28 9.28 12.45
N ILE A 48 19.04 8.84 11.46
CA ILE A 48 19.36 7.42 11.30
C ILE A 48 20.26 6.90 12.42
N GLU A 49 21.09 7.76 13.01
CA GLU A 49 21.95 7.42 14.14
C GLU A 49 21.12 7.04 15.37
N GLU A 50 19.95 7.66 15.57
CA GLU A 50 19.04 7.33 16.67
C GLU A 50 18.45 5.93 16.52
N VAL A 51 18.26 5.47 15.28
CA VAL A 51 17.86 4.08 14.99
C VAL A 51 19.03 3.12 15.20
N GLN A 52 20.23 3.47 14.74
CA GLN A 52 21.42 2.63 14.90
C GLN A 52 21.84 2.43 16.36
N GLN A 53 21.65 3.46 17.20
CA GLN A 53 22.02 3.45 18.61
C GLN A 53 20.91 2.90 19.53
N HIS A 54 19.73 2.59 18.97
CA HIS A 54 18.62 2.06 19.77
C HIS A 54 18.96 0.66 20.30
N GLY A 55 18.82 0.42 21.60
CA GLY A 55 19.28 -0.81 22.26
C GLY A 55 18.64 -2.11 21.73
N ASP A 56 17.44 -2.01 21.17
CA ASP A 56 16.77 -3.15 20.53
C ASP A 56 17.31 -3.48 19.13
N MET A 57 18.03 -2.56 18.48
CA MET A 57 18.48 -2.74 17.10
C MET A 57 19.80 -3.50 17.04
N PRO A 58 19.93 -4.48 16.12
CA PRO A 58 21.23 -5.09 15.85
C PRO A 58 22.15 -4.09 15.14
N PRO A 59 23.46 -4.37 15.03
CA PRO A 59 24.35 -3.58 14.19
C PRO A 59 23.82 -3.46 12.77
N LEU A 60 23.72 -2.22 12.27
CA LEU A 60 23.16 -1.91 10.97
C LEU A 60 24.24 -1.43 10.01
N GLN A 61 24.23 -1.98 8.79
CA GLN A 61 24.82 -1.35 7.63
C GLN A 61 23.78 -0.43 7.02
N VAL A 62 24.12 0.84 6.84
CA VAL A 62 23.19 1.88 6.40
C VAL A 62 23.74 2.53 5.14
N ALA A 63 22.87 2.73 4.16
CA ALA A 63 23.16 3.52 2.97
C ALA A 63 22.00 4.49 2.70
N ASP A 64 22.34 5.74 2.35
CA ASP A 64 21.37 6.70 1.86
C ASP A 64 20.70 6.21 0.57
N THR A 65 19.43 6.53 0.40
CA THR A 65 18.75 6.28 -0.86
C THR A 65 17.88 7.46 -1.27
N ALA A 66 17.79 7.68 -2.57
CA ALA A 66 16.93 8.73 -3.11
C ALA A 66 15.46 8.45 -2.72
N PRO A 67 14.70 9.49 -2.30
CA PRO A 67 13.29 9.32 -2.00
C PRO A 67 12.51 8.93 -3.25
N ARG A 68 11.52 8.06 -3.08
CA ARG A 68 10.57 7.66 -4.14
C ARG A 68 9.19 8.28 -3.92
N PHE A 69 8.34 8.16 -4.94
CA PHE A 69 6.94 8.55 -4.86
C PHE A 69 6.22 7.88 -3.68
N GLU A 70 6.45 6.58 -3.45
CA GLU A 70 5.82 5.85 -2.35
C GLU A 70 6.25 6.39 -1.00
N ASP A 71 7.52 6.80 -0.85
CA ASP A 71 8.00 7.42 0.39
C ASP A 71 7.21 8.70 0.69
N ALA A 72 6.88 9.46 -0.37
CA ALA A 72 6.08 10.68 -0.26
C ALA A 72 4.62 10.44 0.07
N PHE A 73 4.06 9.41 -0.53
CA PHE A 73 2.69 9.00 -0.32
C PHE A 73 2.46 8.53 1.13
N ILE A 74 3.38 7.75 1.68
CA ILE A 74 3.32 7.28 3.07
C ILE A 74 3.39 8.43 4.08
N ASP A 75 4.29 9.40 3.87
CA ASP A 75 4.34 10.60 4.72
C ASP A 75 3.01 11.37 4.70
N LEU A 76 2.36 11.45 3.55
CA LEU A 76 1.08 12.15 3.40
C LEU A 76 -0.08 11.38 4.03
N LEU A 77 0.03 10.05 4.11
CA LEU A 77 -0.85 9.20 4.91
C LEU A 77 -0.61 9.33 6.42
N GLY A 78 0.51 9.96 6.85
CA GLY A 78 0.90 10.13 8.25
C GLY A 78 1.84 9.03 8.78
N GLY A 79 2.22 8.06 7.94
CA GLY A 79 3.05 6.91 8.31
C GLY A 79 2.25 5.72 8.84
N ALA A 80 2.94 4.62 9.14
CA ALA A 80 2.35 3.42 9.70
C ALA A 80 1.95 3.66 11.18
N GLY A 81 0.71 4.10 11.42
CA GLY A 81 0.11 4.12 12.76
C GLY A 81 -0.40 5.46 13.29
N THR A 82 -0.53 6.51 12.47
CA THR A 82 -1.18 7.76 12.89
C THR A 82 -2.67 7.73 12.62
N ALA A 83 -3.48 8.18 13.59
CA ALA A 83 -4.94 8.27 13.47
C ALA A 83 -5.41 9.42 12.54
N GLU A 84 -4.57 10.44 12.34
CA GLU A 84 -4.89 11.59 11.50
C GLU A 84 -3.85 11.76 10.39
N SER A 85 -4.34 11.65 9.15
CA SER A 85 -3.55 11.76 7.94
C SER A 85 -3.68 13.18 7.37
N PRO A 86 -2.57 13.86 7.00
CA PRO A 86 -2.62 15.10 6.22
C PRO A 86 -3.42 14.96 4.92
N LEU A 87 -3.40 13.79 4.26
CA LEU A 87 -4.30 13.50 3.13
C LEU A 87 -5.77 13.60 3.56
N GLY A 88 -6.13 13.07 4.72
CA GLY A 88 -7.50 13.11 5.23
C GLY A 88 -8.06 14.53 5.43
N ALA A 89 -7.20 15.53 5.61
CA ALA A 89 -7.60 16.94 5.70
C ALA A 89 -7.79 17.61 4.32
N ILE A 90 -7.18 17.06 3.26
CA ILE A 90 -7.17 17.63 1.90
C ILE A 90 -8.18 16.90 0.99
N ILE A 91 -8.43 15.61 1.22
CA ILE A 91 -9.40 14.84 0.45
C ILE A 91 -10.80 15.34 0.81
N HIS A 92 -11.49 15.94 -0.16
CA HIS A 92 -12.90 16.27 -0.05
C HIS A 92 -13.68 15.01 0.35
N ARG A 93 -14.37 15.07 1.49
CA ARG A 93 -15.34 14.04 1.84
C ARG A 93 -16.44 14.10 0.79
N VAL A 94 -16.54 13.05 -0.02
CA VAL A 94 -17.71 12.85 -0.86
C VAL A 94 -18.84 12.47 0.09
N ASP A 95 -19.82 13.36 0.22
CA ASP A 95 -21.04 13.11 1.00
C ASP A 95 -21.73 11.84 0.51
N GLY A 96 -22.32 11.08 1.43
CA GLY A 96 -23.00 9.84 1.09
C GLY A 96 -23.39 9.00 2.31
N SER A 97 -24.32 8.07 2.11
CA SER A 97 -24.81 7.19 3.17
C SER A 97 -23.84 6.02 3.37
N LYS A 98 -23.76 5.48 4.60
CA LYS A 98 -23.00 4.24 4.88
C LYS A 98 -23.53 3.03 4.10
N ASP A 99 -24.79 3.06 3.70
CA ASP A 99 -25.42 1.97 2.93
C ASP A 99 -25.27 2.12 1.42
N GLU A 100 -24.65 3.21 0.96
CA GLU A 100 -24.40 3.45 -0.45
C GLU A 100 -23.32 2.52 -0.98
N THR A 101 -23.62 1.78 -2.05
CA THR A 101 -22.64 1.02 -2.81
C THR A 101 -21.76 1.99 -3.60
N VAL A 102 -20.47 2.04 -3.29
CA VAL A 102 -19.50 2.94 -3.93
C VAL A 102 -18.60 2.23 -4.94
N ILE A 103 -18.52 0.90 -4.87
CA ILE A 103 -17.82 0.06 -5.84
C ILE A 103 -18.70 -1.14 -6.14
N GLU A 104 -18.90 -1.45 -7.42
CA GLU A 104 -19.70 -2.59 -7.85
C GLU A 104 -19.08 -3.27 -9.08
N ALA A 105 -18.93 -4.60 -9.01
CA ALA A 105 -18.59 -5.45 -10.14
C ALA A 105 -19.81 -6.29 -10.51
N GLN A 106 -20.20 -6.26 -11.78
CA GLN A 106 -21.34 -7.01 -12.33
C GLN A 106 -20.86 -7.95 -13.42
N SER A 107 -20.83 -9.24 -13.13
CA SER A 107 -20.37 -10.33 -14.01
C SER A 107 -19.03 -10.01 -14.69
N LEU A 108 -18.13 -9.38 -13.92
CA LEU A 108 -16.93 -8.74 -14.44
C LEU A 108 -15.93 -9.79 -14.93
N THR A 109 -15.72 -9.81 -16.25
CA THR A 109 -14.97 -10.87 -16.94
C THR A 109 -13.86 -10.26 -17.76
N LYS A 110 -12.66 -10.85 -17.68
CA LYS A 110 -11.54 -10.51 -18.54
C LYS A 110 -10.92 -11.76 -19.15
N LYS A 111 -10.92 -11.80 -20.48
CA LYS A 111 -10.21 -12.80 -21.28
C LYS A 111 -9.02 -12.19 -22.01
N PHE A 112 -7.95 -12.97 -22.11
CA PHE A 112 -6.77 -12.70 -22.93
C PHE A 112 -6.64 -13.86 -23.92
N GLY A 113 -7.12 -13.66 -25.16
CA GLY A 113 -7.38 -14.78 -26.06
C GLY A 113 -8.38 -15.74 -25.42
N ASP A 114 -8.03 -17.02 -25.34
CA ASP A 114 -8.89 -18.07 -24.77
C ASP A 114 -8.78 -18.17 -23.24
N PHE A 115 -7.81 -17.50 -22.62
CA PHE A 115 -7.60 -17.56 -21.18
C PHE A 115 -8.47 -16.54 -20.43
N ALA A 116 -9.37 -17.02 -19.57
CA ALA A 116 -10.14 -16.19 -18.65
C ALA A 116 -9.33 -15.87 -17.39
N ALA A 117 -8.83 -14.63 -17.30
CA ALA A 117 -8.13 -14.14 -16.11
C ALA A 117 -9.09 -13.82 -14.96
N THR A 118 -10.32 -13.42 -15.30
CA THR A 118 -11.47 -13.38 -14.39
C THR A 118 -12.70 -13.86 -15.15
N ASP A 119 -13.63 -14.50 -14.46
CA ASP A 119 -14.84 -15.07 -15.04
C ASP A 119 -16.03 -14.77 -14.12
N HIS A 120 -16.95 -13.91 -14.58
CA HIS A 120 -18.17 -13.52 -13.88
C HIS A 120 -17.96 -13.15 -12.40
N VAL A 121 -17.09 -12.17 -12.14
CA VAL A 121 -16.85 -11.68 -10.77
C VAL A 121 -17.95 -10.69 -10.38
N ASP A 122 -18.64 -10.99 -9.28
CA ASP A 122 -19.72 -10.17 -8.72
C ASP A 122 -19.40 -9.79 -7.27
N PHE A 123 -19.38 -8.49 -6.97
CA PHE A 123 -19.29 -7.97 -5.60
C PHE A 123 -19.72 -6.51 -5.52
N GLN A 124 -20.08 -6.09 -4.31
CA GLN A 124 -20.38 -4.71 -3.96
C GLN A 124 -19.57 -4.31 -2.73
N VAL A 125 -19.12 -3.07 -2.68
CA VAL A 125 -18.44 -2.47 -1.53
C VAL A 125 -19.20 -1.20 -1.15
N LYS A 126 -19.65 -1.14 0.09
CA LYS A 126 -20.34 0.03 0.62
C LYS A 126 -19.37 1.12 1.06
N ARG A 127 -19.88 2.33 1.20
CA ARG A 127 -19.12 3.50 1.64
C ARG A 127 -18.46 3.24 3.00
N GLY A 128 -17.13 3.33 3.02
CA GLY A 128 -16.32 3.14 4.23
C GLY A 128 -16.01 1.68 4.58
N GLU A 129 -16.44 0.71 3.77
CA GLU A 129 -16.04 -0.68 3.96
C GLU A 129 -14.59 -0.92 3.50
N ILE A 130 -13.86 -1.73 4.28
CA ILE A 130 -12.55 -2.24 3.89
C ILE A 130 -12.77 -3.55 3.13
N PHE A 131 -12.55 -3.52 1.82
CA PHE A 131 -12.66 -4.70 0.96
C PHE A 131 -11.28 -5.15 0.47
N GLY A 132 -10.99 -6.45 0.54
CA GLY A 132 -9.72 -7.04 0.12
C GLY A 132 -9.92 -8.22 -0.82
N LEU A 133 -9.10 -8.28 -1.88
CA LEU A 133 -9.03 -9.45 -2.77
C LEU A 133 -7.91 -10.37 -2.30
N LEU A 134 -8.25 -11.60 -1.90
CA LEU A 134 -7.29 -12.62 -1.46
C LEU A 134 -7.38 -13.87 -2.34
N GLY A 135 -6.25 -14.55 -2.52
CA GLY A 135 -6.16 -15.75 -3.37
C GLY A 135 -4.74 -16.00 -3.87
N PRO A 136 -4.46 -17.18 -4.47
CA PRO A 136 -3.13 -17.54 -4.95
C PRO A 136 -2.66 -16.67 -6.12
N ASN A 137 -1.37 -16.76 -6.47
CA ASN A 137 -0.85 -16.11 -7.67
C ASN A 137 -1.60 -16.61 -8.91
N GLY A 138 -1.97 -15.70 -9.80
CA GLY A 138 -2.76 -16.02 -10.99
C GLY A 138 -4.28 -16.06 -10.79
N ALA A 139 -4.80 -15.92 -9.56
CA ALA A 139 -6.26 -15.94 -9.28
C ALA A 139 -7.05 -14.70 -9.79
N GLY A 140 -6.49 -13.89 -10.69
CA GLY A 140 -7.19 -12.74 -11.26
C GLY A 140 -7.23 -11.45 -10.42
N LYS A 141 -6.77 -11.46 -9.15
CA LYS A 141 -6.83 -10.28 -8.24
C LYS A 141 -6.36 -8.96 -8.86
N SER A 142 -5.15 -8.93 -9.42
CA SER A 142 -4.59 -7.72 -10.04
C SER A 142 -5.33 -7.34 -11.33
N THR A 143 -5.89 -8.32 -12.03
CA THR A 143 -6.73 -8.09 -13.22
C THR A 143 -8.04 -7.42 -12.82
N THR A 144 -8.73 -7.95 -11.80
CA THR A 144 -9.94 -7.35 -11.22
C THR A 144 -9.67 -5.92 -10.77
N PHE A 145 -8.60 -5.70 -9.99
CA PHE A 145 -8.27 -4.37 -9.49
C PHE A 145 -7.99 -3.37 -10.62
N LYS A 146 -7.24 -3.77 -11.65
CA LYS A 146 -6.99 -2.92 -12.82
C LYS A 146 -8.28 -2.56 -13.57
N MET A 147 -9.24 -3.49 -13.66
CA MET A 147 -10.55 -3.19 -14.27
C MET A 147 -11.33 -2.18 -13.44
N MET A 148 -11.38 -2.35 -12.11
CA MET A 148 -12.07 -1.40 -11.23
C MET A 148 -11.47 0.02 -11.28
N CYS A 149 -10.16 0.13 -11.48
CA CYS A 149 -9.49 1.42 -11.63
C CYS A 149 -9.58 2.02 -13.05
N GLY A 150 -10.31 1.41 -13.98
CA GLY A 150 -10.38 1.84 -15.38
C GLY A 150 -9.07 1.66 -16.17
N LEU A 151 -8.08 0.96 -15.61
CA LEU A 151 -6.77 0.72 -16.24
C LEU A 151 -6.79 -0.48 -17.20
N LEU A 152 -7.87 -1.27 -17.17
CA LEU A 152 -8.06 -2.42 -18.03
C LEU A 152 -9.53 -2.55 -18.39
N VAL A 153 -9.85 -2.53 -19.68
CA VAL A 153 -11.23 -2.71 -20.14
C VAL A 153 -11.66 -4.17 -19.95
N PRO A 154 -12.81 -4.46 -19.32
CA PRO A 154 -13.35 -5.80 -19.24
C PRO A 154 -13.66 -6.37 -20.62
N THR A 155 -13.63 -7.69 -20.76
CA THR A 155 -14.15 -8.35 -21.97
C THR A 155 -15.68 -8.36 -21.96
N SER A 156 -16.29 -8.52 -20.79
CA SER A 156 -17.73 -8.40 -20.56
C SER A 156 -18.03 -8.07 -19.10
N GLY A 157 -19.27 -7.65 -18.84
CA GLY A 157 -19.68 -7.18 -17.51
C GLY A 157 -19.38 -5.69 -17.31
N LYS A 158 -19.54 -5.21 -16.07
CA LYS A 158 -19.35 -3.80 -15.70
C LYS A 158 -18.56 -3.66 -14.41
N ALA A 159 -17.75 -2.60 -14.36
CA ALA A 159 -17.11 -2.09 -13.16
C ALA A 159 -17.64 -0.67 -12.93
N LEU A 160 -18.26 -0.42 -11.78
CA LEU A 160 -18.85 0.86 -11.42
C LEU A 160 -18.12 1.41 -10.20
N VAL A 161 -17.74 2.68 -10.24
CA VAL A 161 -17.11 3.40 -9.12
C VAL A 161 -17.88 4.68 -8.89
N LEU A 162 -18.36 4.89 -7.66
CA LEU A 162 -19.25 5.99 -7.28
C LEU A 162 -20.53 6.07 -8.14
N GLY A 163 -20.99 4.94 -8.69
CA GLY A 163 -22.14 4.87 -9.57
C GLY A 163 -21.87 5.31 -11.03
N ASP A 164 -20.69 5.86 -11.33
CA ASP A 164 -20.31 6.16 -12.71
C ASP A 164 -19.72 4.91 -13.37
N GLY A 165 -20.42 4.44 -14.41
CA GLY A 165 -19.93 3.45 -15.35
C GLY A 165 -19.46 4.15 -16.61
N SER A 166 -18.17 4.45 -16.68
CA SER A 166 -17.47 4.80 -17.93
C SER A 166 -16.79 3.57 -18.52
#